data_AF-A0A5N5QEE6-F1
#
_entry.id   AF-A0A5N5QEE6-F1
#
_cell.length_a   1.000
_cell.length_b   1.000
_cell.length_c   1.000
_cell.angle_alpha   90.00
_cell.angle_beta   90.00
_cell.angle_gamma   90.00
#
_symmetry.space_group_name_H-M   'P 1'
#
loop_
_entity.id
_entity.type
_entity.pdbx_description
1 polymer ?
#
loop_
_entity_poly.entity_id
_entity_poly.type
_entity_poly.pdbx_seq_one_letter_code
_entity_poly.pdbx_strand_id
1 'polypeptide(L)'
;MIGPAPVQPMRHYPSAPTDPPQPQSAAHVVQSVLIGLYYVLQDQVPPTMLGGGPMTLEAHLRSVMSLLFHKDEPNNLAFALIQGVVPPLESEIAWLGACMAGADGWVNERIGICPGRERDKGLA
;
A
#
# COMPACT_ATOMS: atom_id res chain seq x y z
N MET A 1 -71.67 11.09 -46.85
CA MET A 1 -70.45 10.42 -47.34
C MET A 1 -69.40 10.54 -46.25
N ILE A 2 -69.30 9.55 -45.37
CA ILE A 2 -68.30 9.45 -44.29
C ILE A 2 -67.86 7.97 -44.32
N GLY A 3 -66.63 7.71 -44.78
CA GLY A 3 -66.06 6.36 -44.85
C GLY A 3 -65.46 5.92 -43.51
N PRO A 4 -65.36 4.61 -43.23
CA PRO A 4 -64.82 4.12 -41.96
C PRO A 4 -63.29 4.27 -41.90
N ALA A 5 -62.77 4.55 -40.70
CA ALA A 5 -61.34 4.68 -40.41
C ALA A 5 -60.61 3.32 -40.54
N PRO A 6 -59.34 3.30 -41.01
CA PRO A 6 -58.59 2.06 -41.16
C PRO A 6 -58.06 1.57 -39.80
N VAL A 7 -58.29 0.31 -39.50
CA VAL A 7 -57.65 -0.45 -38.41
C VAL A 7 -56.17 -0.67 -38.75
N GLN A 8 -55.27 -0.17 -37.91
CA GLN A 8 -53.84 -0.46 -38.02
C GLN A 8 -53.49 -1.75 -37.25
N PRO A 9 -52.64 -2.64 -37.80
CA PRO A 9 -52.27 -3.89 -37.16
C PRO A 9 -51.36 -3.66 -35.96
N MET A 10 -51.59 -4.45 -34.91
CA MET A 10 -50.85 -4.50 -33.65
C MET A 10 -49.35 -4.75 -33.90
N ARG A 11 -48.54 -3.70 -33.85
CA ARG A 11 -47.07 -3.85 -33.82
C ARG A 11 -46.67 -4.31 -32.42
N HIS A 12 -46.16 -5.52 -32.35
CA HIS A 12 -45.40 -5.99 -31.19
C HIS A 12 -44.21 -5.05 -31.00
N TYR A 13 -44.26 -4.22 -29.97
CA TYR A 13 -43.06 -3.63 -29.41
C TYR A 13 -42.42 -4.69 -28.50
N PRO A 14 -41.14 -5.06 -28.70
CA PRO A 14 -40.44 -5.82 -27.68
C PRO A 14 -40.32 -4.92 -26.44
N SER A 15 -40.91 -5.34 -25.33
CA SER A 15 -40.68 -4.73 -24.02
C SER A 15 -39.20 -4.87 -23.69
N ALA A 16 -38.42 -3.83 -23.94
CA ALA A 16 -37.10 -3.71 -23.35
C ALA A 16 -37.30 -3.60 -21.83
N PRO A 17 -36.60 -4.39 -21.00
CA PRO A 17 -36.52 -4.09 -19.58
C PRO A 17 -35.72 -2.79 -19.46
N THR A 18 -36.40 -1.67 -19.24
CA THR A 18 -35.75 -0.44 -18.81
C THR A 18 -35.77 -0.45 -17.28
N ASP A 19 -35.04 -1.39 -16.69
CA ASP A 19 -34.47 -1.10 -15.39
C ASP A 19 -33.35 -0.08 -15.65
N PRO A 20 -33.36 1.09 -14.98
CA PRO A 20 -32.19 1.96 -15.01
C PRO A 20 -30.98 1.12 -14.57
N PRO A 21 -29.78 1.31 -15.15
CA PRO A 21 -28.60 0.64 -14.64
C PRO A 21 -28.47 0.97 -13.16
N GLN A 22 -28.76 -0.03 -12.31
CA GLN A 22 -28.58 0.07 -10.89
C GLN A 22 -27.15 0.55 -10.69
N PRO A 23 -26.92 1.67 -9.97
CA PRO A 23 -25.58 2.20 -9.82
C PRO A 23 -24.74 1.09 -9.20
N GLN A 24 -23.85 0.50 -10.01
CA GLN A 24 -22.89 -0.46 -9.52
C GLN A 24 -22.12 0.27 -8.43
N SER A 25 -22.22 -0.24 -7.20
CA SER A 25 -21.60 0.39 -6.05
C SER A 25 -20.14 0.68 -6.36
N ALA A 26 -19.72 1.94 -6.25
CA ALA A 26 -18.34 2.38 -6.52
C ALA A 26 -17.30 1.57 -5.74
N ALA A 27 -17.72 0.91 -4.65
CA ALA A 27 -16.94 -0.05 -3.88
C ALA A 27 -16.41 -1.24 -4.70
N HIS A 28 -17.07 -1.62 -5.81
CA HIS A 28 -16.65 -2.73 -6.66
C HIS A 28 -15.67 -2.31 -7.79
N VAL A 29 -15.39 -1.00 -7.93
CA VAL A 29 -14.43 -0.46 -8.91
C VAL A 29 -13.02 -0.32 -8.28
N VAL A 30 -12.92 -0.35 -6.95
CA VAL A 30 -11.67 -0.14 -6.24
C VAL A 30 -10.81 -1.39 -6.31
N GLN A 31 -9.75 -1.35 -7.12
CA GLN A 31 -8.82 -2.47 -7.30
C GLN A 31 -7.97 -2.75 -6.04
N SER A 32 -7.77 -1.75 -5.19
CA SER A 32 -7.12 -1.89 -3.89
C SER A 32 -7.54 -0.77 -2.94
N VAL A 33 -7.80 -1.14 -1.67
CA VAL A 33 -8.00 -0.18 -0.58
C VAL A 33 -6.71 -0.16 0.23
N LEU A 34 -6.10 1.02 0.35
CA LEU A 34 -4.97 1.21 1.24
C LEU A 34 -5.48 1.22 2.68
N ILE A 35 -5.24 0.12 3.40
CA ILE A 35 -5.53 0.03 4.83
C ILE A 35 -4.22 0.34 5.57
N GLY A 36 -4.20 1.45 6.30
CA GLY A 36 -3.10 1.80 7.20
C GLY A 36 -3.31 1.15 8.56
N LEU A 37 -2.54 0.11 8.88
CA LEU A 37 -2.39 -0.33 10.26
C LEU A 37 -1.22 0.47 10.85
N TYR A 38 -1.54 1.38 11.77
CA TYR A 38 -0.54 2.22 12.41
C TYR A 38 -0.14 1.59 13.74
N TYR A 39 1.04 0.97 13.78
CA TYR A 39 1.72 0.74 15.05
C TYR A 39 2.69 1.90 15.25
N VAL A 40 2.45 2.75 16.25
CA VAL A 40 3.35 3.86 16.58
C VAL A 40 4.43 3.31 17.49
N LEU A 41 5.51 2.81 16.89
CA LEU A 41 6.74 2.52 17.60
C LEU A 41 7.55 3.81 17.65
N GLN A 42 7.57 4.46 18.81
CA GLN A 42 8.49 5.55 19.10
C GLN A 42 9.62 5.00 19.93
N ASP A 43 10.86 5.16 19.44
CA ASP A 43 12.06 4.71 20.12
C ASP A 43 13.11 5.82 20.14
N GLN A 44 13.96 5.79 21.16
CA GLN A 44 15.14 6.64 21.25
C GLN A 44 16.34 5.84 20.77
N VAL A 45 16.70 6.04 19.51
CA VAL A 45 17.78 5.29 18.87
C VAL A 45 19.10 6.01 19.09
N PRO A 46 20.10 5.37 19.73
CA PRO A 46 21.43 5.96 19.84
C PRO A 46 22.05 6.20 18.45
N PRO A 47 22.80 7.29 18.24
CA PRO A 47 23.44 7.56 16.94
C PRO A 47 24.60 6.60 16.64
N THR A 48 25.06 5.84 17.62
CA THR A 48 26.19 4.92 17.53
C THR A 48 25.81 3.53 18.05
N MET A 49 26.33 2.50 17.39
CA MET A 49 26.24 1.12 17.87
C MET A 49 27.10 0.92 19.12
N LEU A 50 26.85 -0.17 19.86
CA LEU A 50 27.64 -0.53 21.04
C LEU A 50 29.15 -0.70 20.75
N GLY A 51 29.51 -1.05 19.51
CA GLY A 51 30.90 -1.16 19.05
C GLY A 51 31.56 0.15 18.63
N GLY A 52 30.90 1.30 18.78
CA GLY A 52 31.44 2.63 18.47
C GLY A 52 31.31 3.08 17.01
N GLY A 53 30.82 2.22 16.11
CA GLY A 53 30.47 2.61 14.74
C GLY A 53 29.14 3.37 14.66
N PRO A 54 28.85 4.04 13.53
CA PRO A 54 27.56 4.72 13.33
C PRO A 54 26.41 3.71 13.35
N MET A 55 25.28 4.10 13.95
CA MET A 55 24.05 3.32 13.88
C MET A 55 23.43 3.52 12.50
N THR A 56 23.25 2.43 11.74
CA THR A 56 22.60 2.48 10.42
C THR A 56 21.11 2.19 10.52
N LEU A 57 20.36 2.64 9.52
CA LEU A 57 18.94 2.33 9.38
C LEU A 57 18.69 0.81 9.33
N GLU A 58 19.54 0.06 8.61
CA GLU A 58 19.48 -1.40 8.55
C GLU A 58 19.63 -2.05 9.92
N ALA A 59 20.65 -1.63 10.69
CA ALA A 59 20.92 -2.19 12.01
C ALA A 59 19.77 -1.91 12.97
N HIS A 60 19.18 -0.71 12.89
CA HIS A 60 18.02 -0.35 13.68
C HIS A 60 16.81 -1.21 13.30
N LEU A 61 16.46 -1.27 12.03
CA LEU A 61 15.28 -2.00 11.55
C LEU A 61 15.38 -3.50 11.79
N ARG A 62 16.56 -4.09 11.68
CA ARG A 62 16.78 -5.49 12.06
C ARG A 62 16.56 -5.72 13.55
N SER A 63 16.92 -4.75 14.40
CA SER A 63 16.72 -4.85 15.85
C SER A 63 15.24 -4.81 16.22
N VAL A 64 14.44 -3.95 15.57
CA VAL A 64 13.02 -3.78 15.91
C VAL A 64 12.07 -4.65 15.08
N MET A 65 12.47 -5.06 13.88
CA MET A 65 11.63 -5.74 12.88
C MET A 65 12.41 -6.85 12.15
N SER A 66 13.08 -7.72 12.90
CA SER A 66 13.91 -8.82 12.37
C SER A 66 13.19 -9.76 11.39
N LEU A 67 11.86 -9.94 11.52
CA LEU A 67 11.06 -10.76 10.60
C LEU A 67 10.85 -10.10 9.23
N LEU A 68 10.97 -8.79 9.12
CA LEU A 68 10.80 -8.06 7.87
C LEU A 68 12.15 -7.76 7.21
N PHE A 69 13.18 -7.55 8.03
CA PHE A 69 14.53 -7.24 7.61
C PHE A 69 15.48 -8.37 8.02
N HIS A 70 15.81 -9.23 7.08
CA HIS A 70 16.69 -10.38 7.33
C HIS A 70 18.13 -10.05 6.90
N LYS A 71 19.10 -10.71 7.56
CA LYS A 71 20.51 -10.54 7.23
C LYS A 71 20.93 -11.34 6.00
N ASP A 72 20.35 -12.52 5.85
CA ASP A 72 20.82 -13.55 4.92
C ASP A 72 19.89 -13.76 3.72
N GLU A 73 18.74 -13.05 3.67
CA GLU A 73 17.82 -13.11 2.54
C GLU A 73 18.14 -12.02 1.53
N PRO A 74 18.21 -12.36 0.22
CA PRO A 74 18.52 -11.38 -0.83
C PRO A 74 17.44 -10.30 -0.98
N ASN A 75 16.24 -10.50 -0.42
CA ASN A 75 15.14 -9.55 -0.47
C ASN A 75 14.52 -9.38 0.92
N ASN A 76 14.65 -8.19 1.50
CA ASN A 76 13.83 -7.81 2.65
C ASN A 76 12.35 -7.88 2.26
N LEU A 77 11.51 -8.33 3.18
CA LEU A 77 10.06 -8.42 2.99
C LEU A 77 9.38 -7.05 3.15
N ALA A 78 10.15 -6.02 3.49
CA ALA A 78 9.70 -4.66 3.65
C ALA A 78 10.78 -3.65 3.26
N PHE A 79 10.37 -2.39 3.13
CA PHE A 79 11.25 -1.26 2.91
C PHE A 79 10.83 -0.08 3.79
N ALA A 80 11.81 0.72 4.17
CA ALA A 80 11.62 1.95 4.93
C ALA A 80 11.25 3.11 4.00
N LEU A 81 10.34 3.95 4.45
CA LEU A 81 9.96 5.22 3.84
C LEU A 81 10.11 6.32 4.88
N ILE A 82 10.91 7.34 4.57
CA ILE A 82 11.07 8.52 5.40
C ILE A 82 10.72 9.73 4.54
N GLN A 83 9.71 10.50 4.96
CA GLN A 83 9.17 11.64 4.19
C GLN A 83 8.82 11.30 2.72
N GLY A 84 8.40 10.06 2.45
CA GLY A 84 8.01 9.60 1.12
C GLY A 84 9.18 9.15 0.23
N VAL A 85 10.42 9.13 0.74
CA VAL A 85 11.60 8.63 0.04
C VAL A 85 12.05 7.31 0.66
N VAL A 86 12.57 6.40 -0.15
CA VAL A 86 13.24 5.17 0.31
C VAL A 86 14.72 5.49 0.51
N PRO A 87 15.18 5.74 1.75
CA PRO A 87 16.61 5.96 1.99
C PRO A 87 17.40 4.65 1.79
N PRO A 88 18.68 4.74 1.43
CA PRO A 88 19.58 3.58 1.48
C PRO A 88 19.66 3.03 2.92
N LEU A 89 19.72 1.70 3.08
CA LEU A 89 19.70 1.03 4.39
C LEU A 89 20.97 1.30 5.22
N GLU A 90 22.07 1.59 4.57
CA GLU A 90 23.34 2.01 5.16
C GLU A 90 23.33 3.44 5.71
N SER A 91 22.25 4.20 5.47
CA SER A 91 22.12 5.57 5.97
C SER A 91 22.26 5.62 7.49
N GLU A 92 23.04 6.58 7.97
CA GLU A 92 23.24 6.77 9.40
C GLU A 92 21.98 7.37 10.04
N ILE A 93 21.54 6.81 11.16
CA ILE A 93 20.41 7.31 11.94
C ILE A 93 20.65 8.76 12.37
N ALA A 94 21.89 9.11 12.73
CA ALA A 94 22.25 10.48 13.08
C ALA A 94 22.04 11.47 11.92
N TRP A 95 22.42 11.07 10.70
CA TRP A 95 22.24 11.87 9.50
C TRP A 95 20.76 12.00 9.12
N LEU A 96 20.00 10.90 9.19
CA LEU A 96 18.55 10.90 8.98
C LEU A 96 17.84 11.80 10.01
N GLY A 97 18.27 11.78 11.27
CA GLY A 97 17.79 12.68 12.32
C GLY A 97 18.06 14.16 12.01
N ALA A 98 19.25 14.48 11.50
CA ALA A 98 19.62 15.85 11.17
C ALA A 98 18.91 16.39 9.91
N CYS A 99 18.68 15.54 8.91
CA CYS A 99 18.23 15.97 7.58
C CYS A 99 16.76 15.65 7.26
N MET A 100 16.17 14.67 7.92
CA MET A 100 14.83 14.15 7.58
C MET A 100 13.83 14.21 8.72
N ALA A 101 14.21 14.74 9.89
CA ALA A 101 13.27 15.01 10.97
C ALA A 101 12.16 15.97 10.51
N GLY A 102 10.93 15.69 10.96
CA GLY A 102 9.79 16.57 10.74
C GLY A 102 9.89 17.84 11.59
N ALA A 103 8.91 18.73 11.42
CA ALA A 103 8.77 19.93 12.25
C ALA A 103 8.54 19.61 13.74
N ASP A 104 8.15 18.37 14.04
CA ASP A 104 8.01 17.80 15.38
C ASP A 104 9.35 17.34 16.00
N GLY A 105 10.44 17.38 15.23
CA GLY A 105 11.75 16.90 15.65
C GLY A 105 11.93 15.39 15.57
N TRP A 106 10.96 14.65 15.00
CA TRP A 106 11.02 13.20 14.89
C TRP A 106 11.27 12.75 13.46
N VAL A 107 12.05 11.69 13.30
CA VAL A 107 12.15 10.97 12.03
C VAL A 107 10.94 10.05 11.93
N ASN A 108 10.01 10.39 11.04
CA ASN A 108 8.80 9.61 10.82
C ASN A 108 9.06 8.52 9.78
N GLU A 109 9.31 7.31 10.24
CA GLU A 109 9.50 6.14 9.39
C GLU A 109 8.18 5.39 9.15
N ARG A 110 7.93 5.01 7.89
CA ARG A 110 6.82 4.16 7.47
C ARG A 110 7.38 2.90 6.84
N ILE A 111 6.78 1.76 7.13
CA ILE A 111 7.22 0.47 6.59
C ILE A 111 6.26 0.04 5.49
N GLY A 112 6.77 -0.06 4.26
CA GLY A 112 6.06 -0.65 3.14
C GLY A 112 6.36 -2.14 3.06
N ILE A 113 5.33 -2.97 2.83
CA ILE A 113 5.50 -4.41 2.67
C ILE A 113 5.73 -4.73 1.19
N CYS A 114 6.77 -5.51 0.91
CA CYS A 114 7.05 -6.03 -0.42
C CYS A 114 6.03 -7.14 -0.74
N PRO A 115 5.44 -7.18 -1.94
CA PRO A 115 4.61 -8.30 -2.35
C PRO A 115 5.40 -9.61 -2.23
N GLY A 116 4.90 -10.54 -1.43
CA GLY A 116 5.50 -11.86 -1.33
C GLY A 116 5.52 -12.51 -2.72
N ARG A 117 6.67 -13.04 -3.14
CA ARG A 117 6.70 -13.96 -4.27
C ARG A 117 5.80 -15.14 -3.92
N GLU A 118 4.86 -15.46 -4.80
CA GLU A 118 4.09 -16.69 -4.72
C GLU A 118 5.08 -17.83 -4.55
N ARG A 119 4.99 -18.57 -3.44
CA ARG A 119 5.75 -19.81 -3.28
C ARG A 119 5.30 -20.68 -4.43
N ASP A 120 6.21 -20.93 -5.38
CA ASP A 120 5.98 -21.83 -6.49
C ASP A 120 5.25 -23.05 -5.95
N LYS A 121 4.01 -23.26 -6.41
CA LYS A 121 3.30 -24.51 -6.17
C LYS A 121 4.10 -25.56 -6.91
N GLY A 122 5.06 -26.15 -6.22
CA GLY A 122 5.79 -27.33 -6.64
C GLY A 122 4.78 -28.45 -6.86
N LEU A 123 4.35 -28.56 -8.10
CA LEU A 123 3.74 -29.74 -8.66
C LEU A 123 4.88 -30.72 -8.97
N ALA A 124 5.04 -31.73 -8.12
CA ALA A 124 5.53 -33.07 -8.46
C ALA A 124 5.32 -34.00 -7.26
#